data_AF-A0A535B1C7-F1
#
_entry.id   AF-A0A535B1C7-F1
#
_cell.length_a   1.000
_cell.length_b   1.000
_cell.length_c   1.000
_cell.angle_alpha   90.00
_cell.angle_beta   90.00
_cell.angle_gamma   90.00
#
_symmetry.space_group_name_H-M   'P 1'
#
loop_
_entity.id
_entity.type
_entity.pdbx_description
1 polymer ?
#
loop_
_entity_poly.entity_id
_entity_poly.type
_entity_poly.pdbx_seq_one_letter_code
_entity_poly.pdbx_strand_id
1 'polypeptide(L)'
;MCEYCNRTDVNVTKLDDDEESACEWFSEEESPGSCHKAAAYSVSAWYVEDHLCDAHKNQTEKEMEEGLADFLEGAGFSSQFEIRPIKQGETCDYIAPTATDWKPCGKKATHAKYVLDNSVLCAEHAVQMGYETKE
;
A
#
# COMPACT_ATOMS: atom_id res chain seq x y z
N MET A 1 -15.72 -2.52 8.80
CA MET A 1 -14.40 -2.99 8.39
C MET A 1 -14.57 -4.10 7.36
N CYS A 2 -14.24 -3.83 6.10
CA CYS A 2 -14.49 -4.78 5.00
C CYS A 2 -13.65 -6.07 5.08
N GLU A 3 -13.97 -7.06 4.26
CA GLU A 3 -13.26 -8.35 4.20
C GLU A 3 -11.77 -8.26 3.83
N TYR A 4 -11.32 -7.17 3.21
CA TYR A 4 -9.91 -6.97 2.83
C TYR A 4 -9.12 -6.15 3.87
N CYS A 5 -9.79 -5.33 4.69
CA CYS A 5 -9.11 -4.57 5.76
C CYS A 5 -8.49 -5.47 6.83
N ASN A 6 -8.97 -6.70 6.97
CA ASN A 6 -8.43 -7.69 7.90
C ASN A 6 -7.58 -8.76 7.20
N ARG A 7 -7.37 -8.65 5.89
CA ARG A 7 -6.48 -9.54 5.14
C ARG A 7 -5.10 -8.92 5.06
N THR A 8 -4.16 -9.56 5.73
CA THR A 8 -2.73 -9.36 5.55
C THR A 8 -2.22 -10.43 4.58
N ASP A 9 -2.40 -10.18 3.27
CA ASP A 9 -1.70 -10.94 2.23
C ASP A 9 -0.27 -10.39 2.15
N VAL A 10 0.61 -10.97 2.97
CA VAL A 10 2.03 -10.58 3.09
C VAL A 10 2.91 -11.69 2.53
N ASN A 11 3.83 -11.32 1.64
CA ASN A 11 4.91 -12.16 1.17
C ASN A 11 6.25 -11.60 1.70
N VAL A 12 7.09 -12.48 2.24
CA VAL A 12 8.41 -12.13 2.78
C VAL A 12 9.43 -13.00 2.06
N THR A 13 10.36 -12.36 1.37
CA THR A 13 11.43 -13.03 0.62
C THR A 13 12.77 -12.57 1.19
N LYS A 14 13.67 -13.51 1.45
CA LYS A 14 15.04 -13.20 1.85
C LYS A 14 15.81 -12.65 0.65
N LEU A 15 16.48 -11.52 0.82
CA LEU A 15 17.34 -10.91 -0.20
C LEU A 15 18.67 -11.67 -0.26
N ASP A 16 19.29 -11.69 -1.42
CA ASP A 16 20.63 -12.24 -1.58
C ASP A 16 21.67 -11.34 -0.88
N ASP A 17 22.74 -11.92 -0.34
CA ASP A 17 23.77 -11.20 0.44
C ASP A 17 24.51 -10.12 -0.39
N ASP A 18 24.39 -10.14 -1.72
CA ASP A 18 24.93 -9.16 -2.66
C ASP A 18 24.00 -7.98 -2.99
N GLU A 19 22.75 -7.98 -2.51
CA GLU A 19 21.84 -6.84 -2.67
C GLU A 19 22.08 -5.77 -1.58
N GLU A 20 22.89 -4.75 -1.92
CA GLU A 20 23.16 -3.60 -1.04
C GLU A 20 21.97 -2.61 -1.00
N SER A 21 20.88 -3.01 -0.37
CA SER A 21 19.75 -2.13 -0.06
C SER A 21 19.77 -1.71 1.42
N ALA A 22 19.46 -0.45 1.71
CA ALA A 22 19.30 0.01 3.09
C ALA A 22 17.91 -0.36 3.62
N CYS A 23 17.80 -0.63 4.92
CA CYS A 23 16.51 -0.87 5.55
C CYS A 23 15.62 0.38 5.51
N GLU A 24 14.41 0.23 4.98
CA GLU A 24 13.43 1.31 4.78
C GLU A 24 12.53 1.53 6.00
N TRP A 25 12.79 0.83 7.11
CA TRP A 25 12.01 1.00 8.33
C TRP A 25 12.20 2.42 8.90
N PHE A 26 11.08 3.04 9.26
CA PHE A 26 11.02 4.38 9.82
C PHE A 26 10.16 4.38 11.08
N SER A 27 10.62 5.09 12.12
CA SER A 27 9.87 5.37 13.34
C SER A 27 9.37 6.80 13.32
N GLU A 28 8.08 7.02 13.56
CA GLU A 28 7.52 8.36 13.73
C GLU A 28 7.82 8.96 15.11
N GLU A 29 8.03 8.11 16.14
CA GLU A 29 8.23 8.52 17.54
C GLU A 29 9.71 8.74 17.89
N GLU A 30 10.61 7.97 17.28
CA GLU A 30 12.04 8.14 17.43
C GLU A 30 12.53 8.99 16.25
N SER A 31 13.18 10.12 16.53
CA SER A 31 13.64 11.15 15.56
C SER A 31 14.00 10.60 14.18
N PRO A 32 13.76 11.34 13.07
CA PRO A 32 13.84 10.81 11.71
C PRO A 32 15.23 10.23 11.43
N GLY A 33 15.32 8.92 11.54
CA GLY A 33 16.53 8.15 11.36
C GLY A 33 16.13 6.87 10.67
N SER A 34 16.28 6.83 9.35
CA SER A 34 16.17 5.60 8.60
C SER A 34 17.15 4.58 9.19
N CYS A 35 16.72 3.33 9.31
CA CYS A 35 17.60 2.28 9.77
C CYS A 35 18.82 2.15 8.83
N HIS A 36 20.02 2.38 9.34
CA HIS A 36 21.25 2.28 8.54
C HIS A 36 21.76 0.84 8.32
N LYS A 37 21.02 -0.17 8.80
CA LYS A 37 21.39 -1.58 8.57
C LYS A 37 21.05 -1.98 7.13
N ALA A 38 21.81 -2.92 6.58
CA ALA A 38 21.46 -3.55 5.31
C ALA A 38 20.12 -4.27 5.43
N ALA A 39 19.29 -4.14 4.41
CA ALA A 39 18.09 -4.94 4.26
C ALA A 39 18.48 -6.41 4.06
N ALA A 40 17.71 -7.30 4.65
CA ALA A 40 17.88 -8.75 4.52
C ALA A 40 16.62 -9.40 3.94
N TYR A 41 15.50 -8.68 3.93
CA TYR A 41 14.20 -9.17 3.48
C TYR A 41 13.51 -8.13 2.61
N SER A 42 12.90 -8.60 1.53
CA SER A 42 11.87 -7.87 0.79
C SER A 42 10.51 -8.32 1.30
N VAL A 43 9.67 -7.36 1.63
CA VAL A 43 8.31 -7.56 2.12
C VAL A 43 7.34 -6.92 1.14
N SER A 44 6.43 -7.74 0.64
CA SER A 44 5.35 -7.34 -0.25
C SER A 44 4.03 -7.54 0.49
N ALA A 45 3.32 -6.47 0.82
CA ALA A 45 2.09 -6.53 1.61
C ALA A 45 0.93 -5.86 0.88
N TRP A 46 -0.18 -6.57 0.72
CA TRP A 46 -1.39 -5.96 0.20
C TRP A 46 -2.26 -5.40 1.33
N TYR A 47 -2.72 -4.16 1.16
CA TYR A 47 -3.60 -3.49 2.10
C TYR A 47 -4.67 -2.65 1.41
N VAL A 48 -5.77 -2.38 2.12
CA VAL A 48 -6.82 -1.50 1.61
C VAL A 48 -6.38 -0.06 1.81
N GLU A 49 -6.20 0.67 0.69
CA GLU A 49 -5.91 2.10 0.72
C GLU A 49 -7.21 2.91 0.81
N ASP A 50 -8.19 2.60 -0.03
CA ASP A 50 -9.45 3.34 -0.13
C ASP A 50 -10.67 2.42 -0.24
N HIS A 51 -11.80 2.87 0.31
CA HIS A 51 -13.11 2.33 -0.05
C HIS A 51 -13.80 3.24 -1.08
N LEU A 52 -14.27 2.64 -2.17
CA LEU A 52 -14.81 3.35 -3.32
C LEU A 52 -16.28 2.98 -3.55
N CYS A 53 -17.10 3.99 -3.85
CA CYS A 53 -18.41 3.76 -4.49
C CYS A 53 -18.23 3.56 -5.99
N ASP A 54 -19.25 3.05 -6.68
CA ASP A 54 -19.17 2.75 -8.12
C ASP A 54 -18.70 3.92 -8.99
N ALA A 55 -19.09 5.15 -8.64
CA ALA A 55 -18.68 6.35 -9.36
C ALA A 55 -17.16 6.59 -9.25
N HIS A 56 -16.60 6.49 -8.04
CA HIS A 56 -15.18 6.70 -7.81
C HIS A 56 -14.34 5.50 -8.25
N LYS A 57 -14.88 4.28 -8.20
CA LYS A 57 -14.27 3.10 -8.82
C LYS A 57 -14.02 3.32 -10.31
N ASN A 58 -15.05 3.73 -11.05
CA ASN A 58 -14.92 4.00 -12.48
C ASN A 58 -13.98 5.18 -12.77
N GLN A 59 -13.95 6.20 -11.90
CA GLN A 59 -13.00 7.30 -12.03
C GLN A 59 -11.56 6.82 -11.85
N THR A 60 -11.27 6.05 -10.79
CA THR A 60 -9.94 5.51 -10.54
C THR A 60 -9.47 4.57 -11.66
N GLU A 61 -10.36 3.71 -12.18
CA GLU A 61 -10.05 2.86 -13.34
C GLU A 61 -9.76 3.70 -14.59
N LYS A 62 -10.55 4.76 -14.81
CA LYS A 62 -10.33 5.68 -15.93
C LYS A 62 -9.01 6.45 -15.80
N GLU A 63 -8.66 6.90 -14.60
CA GLU A 63 -7.36 7.55 -14.32
C GLU A 63 -6.19 6.59 -14.55
N MET A 64 -6.35 5.31 -14.21
CA MET A 64 -5.40 4.25 -14.51
C MET A 64 -5.22 4.04 -16.02
N GLU A 65 -6.33 3.99 -16.77
CA GLU A 65 -6.33 3.81 -18.23
C GLU A 65 -5.82 5.04 -18.99
N GLU A 66 -6.17 6.25 -18.54
CA GLU A 66 -5.94 7.50 -19.29
C GLU A 66 -4.67 8.27 -18.88
N GLY A 67 -4.09 8.04 -17.69
CA GLY A 67 -3.13 9.00 -17.12
C GLY A 67 -1.93 8.48 -16.33
N LEU A 68 -1.82 7.18 -16.00
CA LEU A 68 -0.80 6.70 -15.05
C LEU A 68 0.17 5.64 -15.59
N ALA A 69 0.02 5.14 -16.82
CA ALA A 69 1.06 4.28 -17.41
C ALA A 69 2.35 5.08 -17.71
N ASP A 70 2.23 6.29 -18.25
CA ASP A 70 3.37 7.13 -18.67
C ASP A 70 4.07 7.87 -17.50
N PHE A 71 3.35 8.20 -16.42
CA PHE A 71 3.93 8.94 -15.28
C PHE A 71 4.54 8.02 -14.21
N LEU A 72 3.96 6.82 -13.99
CA LEU A 72 4.43 5.86 -12.99
C LEU A 72 5.71 5.11 -13.42
N GLU A 73 5.91 4.89 -14.73
CA GLU A 73 7.15 4.32 -15.25
C GLU A 73 8.35 5.26 -15.01
N GLY A 74 8.14 6.58 -15.01
CA GLY A 74 9.18 7.58 -14.78
C GLY A 74 9.55 7.87 -13.32
N ALA A 75 8.67 7.53 -12.37
CA ALA A 75 8.88 7.82 -10.94
C ALA A 75 9.22 6.58 -10.09
N GLY A 76 9.29 5.39 -10.70
CA GLY A 76 9.52 4.13 -9.98
C GLY A 76 8.34 3.66 -9.11
N PHE A 77 7.22 4.40 -9.12
CA PHE A 77 5.99 4.06 -8.42
C PHE A 77 5.13 3.16 -9.32
N SER A 78 5.56 1.94 -9.60
CA SER A 78 4.63 0.91 -10.06
C SER A 78 3.81 0.41 -8.86
N SER A 79 3.04 1.29 -8.22
CA SER A 79 2.10 0.90 -7.16
C SER A 79 1.03 0.03 -7.80
N GLN A 80 1.27 -1.28 -7.76
CA GLN A 80 0.33 -2.29 -8.22
C GLN A 80 -0.88 -2.20 -7.32
N PHE A 81 -2.05 -1.97 -7.90
CA PHE A 81 -3.30 -1.98 -7.17
C PHE A 81 -4.38 -2.74 -7.92
N GLU A 82 -5.32 -3.28 -7.15
CA GLU A 82 -6.50 -3.96 -7.64
C GLU A 82 -7.73 -3.34 -7.00
N ILE A 83 -8.79 -3.13 -7.78
CA ILE A 83 -10.07 -2.73 -7.22
C ILE A 83 -10.95 -3.96 -7.08
N ARG A 84 -11.25 -4.35 -5.84
CA ARG A 84 -12.03 -5.56 -5.54
C ARG A 84 -13.41 -5.20 -4.99
N PRO A 85 -14.48 -5.91 -5.40
CA PRO A 85 -15.80 -5.69 -4.81
C PRO A 85 -15.82 -6.11 -3.34
N ILE A 86 -16.52 -5.33 -2.51
CA ILE A 86 -16.75 -5.61 -1.08
C ILE A 86 -18.22 -5.84 -0.79
N LYS A 87 -18.50 -6.71 0.18
CA LYS A 87 -19.88 -7.00 0.61
C LYS A 87 -20.39 -6.07 1.72
N GLN A 88 -19.48 -5.42 2.44
CA GLN A 88 -19.79 -4.67 3.66
C GLN A 88 -20.09 -3.17 3.42
N GLY A 89 -20.81 -2.56 4.37
CA GLY A 89 -21.31 -1.19 4.30
C GLY A 89 -20.31 -0.12 4.75
N GLU A 90 -19.06 -0.20 4.28
CA GLU A 90 -18.10 0.88 4.50
C GLU A 90 -18.57 2.16 3.78
N THR A 91 -18.03 3.29 4.21
CA THR A 91 -18.23 4.57 3.53
C THR A 91 -17.16 4.76 2.48
N CYS A 92 -17.50 5.45 1.40
CA CYS A 92 -16.56 5.82 0.38
C CYS A 92 -15.67 6.93 0.94
N ASP A 93 -14.39 6.63 1.09
CA ASP A 93 -13.40 7.48 1.74
C ASP A 93 -12.65 8.36 0.73
N TYR A 94 -12.93 8.20 -0.56
CA TYR A 94 -12.36 9.00 -1.63
C TYR A 94 -12.53 10.51 -1.39
N ILE A 95 -11.41 11.22 -1.38
CA ILE A 95 -11.33 12.68 -1.32
C ILE A 95 -10.91 13.18 -2.71
N ALA A 96 -11.76 14.00 -3.33
CA ALA A 96 -11.41 14.56 -4.63
C ALA A 96 -10.19 15.50 -4.47
N PRO A 97 -9.17 15.42 -5.35
CA PRO A 97 -7.99 16.30 -5.28
C PRO A 97 -8.33 17.79 -5.37
N THR A 98 -9.49 18.11 -5.94
CA THR A 98 -10.02 19.47 -6.11
C THR A 98 -10.89 19.92 -4.93
N ALA A 99 -11.17 19.05 -3.96
CA ALA A 99 -11.97 19.38 -2.78
C ALA A 99 -11.18 20.31 -1.86
N THR A 100 -11.70 21.52 -1.65
CA THR A 100 -11.09 22.51 -0.75
C THR A 100 -11.34 22.21 0.73
N ASP A 101 -12.34 21.38 1.02
CA ASP A 101 -12.73 20.99 2.37
C ASP A 101 -12.18 19.63 2.81
N TRP A 102 -11.42 18.94 1.93
CA TRP A 102 -10.81 17.62 2.18
C TRP A 102 -11.79 16.58 2.71
N LYS A 103 -13.08 16.72 2.39
CA LYS A 103 -14.10 15.80 2.88
C LYS A 103 -14.19 14.55 2.01
N PRO A 104 -14.32 13.37 2.64
CA PRO A 104 -14.57 12.13 1.91
C PRO A 104 -15.97 12.14 1.30
N CYS A 105 -16.15 11.37 0.24
CA CYS A 105 -17.42 11.23 -0.46
C CYS A 105 -18.59 10.85 0.46
N GLY A 106 -18.38 9.92 1.39
CA GLY A 106 -19.37 9.49 2.38
C GLY A 106 -20.53 8.63 1.84
N LYS A 107 -20.59 8.35 0.53
CA LYS A 107 -21.55 7.38 -0.04
C LYS A 107 -21.23 5.97 0.42
N LYS A 108 -22.17 5.01 0.28
CA LYS A 108 -21.87 3.60 0.53
C LYS A 108 -20.79 3.11 -0.45
N ALA A 109 -19.71 2.53 0.08
CA ALA A 109 -18.70 1.88 -0.71
C ALA A 109 -19.18 0.49 -1.16
N THR A 110 -18.81 0.13 -2.38
CA THR A 110 -19.07 -1.16 -3.02
C THR A 110 -17.80 -1.86 -3.43
N HIS A 111 -16.67 -1.13 -3.41
CA HIS A 111 -15.36 -1.63 -3.78
C HIS A 111 -14.29 -1.16 -2.78
N ALA A 112 -13.19 -1.89 -2.72
CA ALA A 112 -11.96 -1.50 -2.03
C ALA A 112 -10.82 -1.45 -3.03
N LYS A 113 -10.03 -0.36 -2.98
CA LYS A 113 -8.74 -0.25 -3.65
C LYS A 113 -7.71 -0.94 -2.78
N TYR A 114 -7.23 -2.08 -3.26
CA TYR A 114 -6.23 -2.90 -2.61
C TYR A 114 -4.89 -2.60 -3.28
N VAL A 115 -3.92 -2.08 -2.54
CA VAL A 115 -2.62 -1.67 -3.08
C VAL A 115 -1.54 -2.58 -2.53
N LEU A 116 -0.50 -2.81 -3.33
CA LEU A 116 0.68 -3.54 -2.92
C LEU A 116 1.75 -2.56 -2.43
N ASP A 117 2.06 -2.64 -1.13
CA ASP A 117 3.29 -2.06 -0.59
C ASP A 117 4.45 -3.00 -0.86
N ASN A 118 5.61 -2.46 -1.24
CA ASN A 118 6.86 -3.19 -1.21
C ASN A 118 7.84 -2.41 -0.36
N SER A 119 8.42 -3.05 0.65
CA SER A 119 9.43 -2.46 1.51
C SER A 119 10.57 -3.45 1.76
N VAL A 120 11.79 -2.94 1.93
CA VAL A 120 12.94 -3.75 2.31
C VAL A 120 13.34 -3.51 3.76
N LEU A 121 13.47 -4.58 4.52
CA LEU A 121 13.70 -4.54 5.97
C LEU A 121 14.95 -5.30 6.36
N CYS A 122 15.67 -4.83 7.38
CA CYS A 122 16.70 -5.62 8.03
C CYS A 122 16.06 -6.73 8.89
N ALA A 123 16.84 -7.73 9.27
CA ALA A 123 16.33 -8.87 10.04
C ALA A 123 15.63 -8.49 11.35
N GLU A 124 16.12 -7.44 12.03
CA GLU A 124 15.54 -6.95 13.28
C GLU A 124 14.15 -6.34 13.05
N HIS A 125 14.03 -5.44 12.07
CA HIS A 125 12.76 -4.77 11.78
C HIS A 125 11.73 -5.70 11.13
N ALA A 126 12.16 -6.70 10.35
CA ALA A 126 11.27 -7.73 9.86
C ALA A 126 10.59 -8.49 11.02
N VAL A 127 11.37 -8.88 12.04
CA VAL A 127 10.83 -9.55 13.24
C VAL A 127 9.96 -8.60 14.07
N GLN A 128 10.36 -7.33 14.24
CA GLN A 128 9.56 -6.33 14.97
C GLN A 128 8.19 -6.09 14.33
N MET A 129 8.12 -6.13 12.99
CA MET A 129 6.87 -6.04 12.23
C MET A 129 6.05 -7.34 12.26
N GLY A 130 6.54 -8.39 12.92
CA GLY A 130 5.84 -9.67 13.08
C GLY A 130 5.94 -10.58 11.85
N TYR A 131 6.88 -10.33 10.95
CA TYR A 131 7.09 -11.16 9.78
C TYR A 131 7.87 -12.43 10.12
N GLU A 132 7.38 -13.58 9.65
CA GLU A 132 8.09 -14.86 9.79
C GLU A 132 9.34 -14.85 8.91
N THR A 133 10.47 -14.52 9.52
CA THR A 133 11.79 -14.66 8.91
C THR A 133 12.15 -16.15 8.88
N LYS A 134 11.91 -16.79 7.74
CA LYS A 134 12.39 -18.16 7.53
C LYS A 134 13.87 -18.10 7.21
N GLU A 135 14.69 -18.64 8.12
CA GLU A 135 16.14 -18.81 7.96
C GLU A 135 16.49 -19.77 6.81
#